data_AF-A0AAJ0VMZ2-F1
#
_entry.id   AF-A0AAJ0VMZ2-F1
#
_cell.length_a   1.000
_cell.length_b   1.000
_cell.length_c   1.000
_cell.angle_alpha   90.00
_cell.angle_beta   90.00
_cell.angle_gamma   90.00
#
_symmetry.space_group_name_H-M   'P 1'
#
loop_
_entity.id
_entity.type
_entity.pdbx_description
1 polymer ?
#
loop_
_entity_poly.entity_id
_entity_poly.type
_entity_poly.pdbx_seq_one_letter_code
_entity_poly.pdbx_strand_id
1 'polypeptide(L)' 'MTNWSQIISELQDKEKGNMTQQEIAEVVPCSQNYISDLKTGKKGKRISHHIAQGLIKLHQQKVHTAA' A
#
# COMPACT_ATOMS: atom_id res chain seq x y z
N MET A 1 8.54 -9.93 8.54
CA MET A 1 7.07 -9.87 8.41
C MET A 1 6.75 -8.51 7.80
N THR A 2 6.07 -8.45 6.66
CA THR A 2 5.82 -7.16 5.97
C THR A 2 4.80 -6.34 6.76
N ASN A 3 5.16 -5.11 7.12
CA ASN A 3 4.24 -4.19 7.79
C ASN A 3 3.42 -3.43 6.74
N TRP A 4 2.22 -3.94 6.43
CA TRP A 4 1.31 -3.30 5.47
C TRP A 4 0.91 -1.88 5.86
N SER A 5 0.77 -1.63 7.17
CA SER A 5 0.47 -0.30 7.70
C SER A 5 1.55 0.71 7.35
N GLN A 6 2.82 0.30 7.50
CA GLN A 6 3.96 1.14 7.15
C GLN A 6 4.02 1.41 5.65
N ILE A 7 3.92 0.36 4.81
CA ILE A 7 3.94 0.52 3.34
C ILE A 7 2.87 1.50 2.88
N ILE A 8 1.64 1.34 3.35
CA ILE A 8 0.53 2.22 2.96
C ILE A 8 0.75 3.63 3.50
N SER A 9 1.26 3.78 4.71
CA SER A 9 1.54 5.12 5.27
C SER A 9 2.62 5.86 4.47
N GLU A 10 3.66 5.17 4.02
CA GLU A 10 4.70 5.77 3.17
C GLU A 10 4.21 6.08 1.75
N LEU A 11 3.31 5.26 1.20
CA LEU A 11 2.65 5.55 -0.08
C LEU A 11 1.73 6.78 0.00
N GLN A 12 1.10 7.02 1.17
CA GLN A 12 0.25 8.19 1.41
C GLN A 12 1.01 9.43 1.87
N ASP A 13 2.26 9.27 2.27
CA ASP A 13 3.10 10.38 2.73
C ASP A 13 3.32 11.37 1.58
N LYS A 14 3.09 12.66 1.83
CA LYS A 14 3.10 13.70 0.80
C LYS A 14 4.49 13.95 0.21
N GLU A 15 5.55 13.70 0.97
CA GLU A 15 6.94 13.91 0.54
C GLU A 15 7.49 12.66 -0.16
N LYS A 16 6.83 11.51 0.00
CA LYS A 16 7.20 10.23 -0.61
C LYS A 16 6.22 9.87 -1.74
N GLY A 17 5.21 9.06 -1.43
CA GLY A 17 4.33 8.50 -2.45
C GLY A 17 3.24 9.46 -2.95
N ASN A 18 2.77 10.37 -2.09
CA ASN A 18 1.68 11.33 -2.34
C ASN A 18 0.45 10.71 -3.02
N MET A 19 0.06 9.50 -2.58
CA MET A 19 -1.12 8.80 -3.10
C MET A 19 -2.26 8.78 -2.10
N THR A 20 -3.48 8.90 -2.58
CA THR A 20 -4.69 8.58 -1.82
C THR A 20 -4.89 7.07 -1.73
N GLN A 21 -5.72 6.62 -0.78
CA GLN A 21 -6.06 5.19 -0.67
C GLN A 21 -6.83 4.68 -1.89
N GLN A 22 -7.57 5.56 -2.56
CA GLN A 22 -8.29 5.21 -3.80
C GLN A 22 -7.29 4.97 -4.94
N GLU A 23 -6.33 5.87 -5.15
CA GLU A 23 -5.30 5.68 -6.18
C GLU A 23 -4.45 4.42 -5.92
N ILE A 24 -4.13 4.12 -4.66
CA ILE A 24 -3.44 2.87 -4.31
C ILE A 24 -4.30 1.64 -4.68
N ALA A 25 -5.61 1.71 -4.44
CA ALA A 25 -6.56 0.63 -4.74
C ALA A 25 -6.84 0.46 -6.24
N GLU A 26 -6.71 1.52 -7.03
CA GLU A 26 -6.78 1.46 -8.49
C GLU A 26 -5.53 0.79 -9.09
N VAL A 27 -4.35 1.07 -8.53
CA VAL A 27 -3.08 0.44 -8.97
C VAL A 27 -2.96 -1.01 -8.48
N VAL A 28 -3.34 -1.27 -7.22
CA VAL A 28 -3.39 -2.60 -6.64
C VAL A 28 -4.85 -3.02 -6.63
N PRO A 29 -5.34 -3.79 -7.62
CA PRO A 29 -6.76 -3.94 -7.93
C PRO A 29 -7.56 -4.54 -6.77
N CYS A 30 -7.98 -3.67 -5.87
CA CYS A 30 -8.70 -3.96 -4.64
C CYS A 30 -9.58 -2.76 -4.29
N SER A 31 -10.33 -2.81 -3.18
CA SER A 31 -11.12 -1.67 -2.75
C SER A 31 -10.33 -0.71 -1.88
N GLN A 32 -10.68 0.57 -1.90
CA GLN A 32 -10.11 1.56 -0.97
C GLN A 32 -10.30 1.14 0.50
N ASN A 33 -11.44 0.52 0.84
CA ASN A 33 -11.67 -0.07 2.16
C ASN A 33 -10.66 -1.18 2.49
N TYR A 34 -10.26 -1.99 1.51
CA TYR A 34 -9.23 -3.01 1.69
C TYR A 34 -7.88 -2.38 2.08
N ILE A 35 -7.50 -1.27 1.43
CA ILE A 35 -6.30 -0.49 1.78
C ILE A 35 -6.42 0.08 3.21
N SER A 36 -7.58 0.62 3.58
CA SER A 36 -7.82 1.12 4.94
C SER A 36 -7.71 0.01 6.00
N ASP A 37 -8.26 -1.17 5.74
CA ASP A 37 -8.18 -2.32 6.64
C ASP A 37 -6.75 -2.86 6.79
N LEU A 38 -5.96 -2.84 5.71
CA LEU A 38 -4.53 -3.16 5.77
C LEU A 38 -3.76 -2.11 6.58
N LYS A 39 -4.06 -0.81 6.38
CA LYS A 39 -3.43 0.29 7.12
C LYS A 39 -3.69 0.22 8.61
N THR A 40 -4.92 -0.10 9.00
CA THR A 40 -5.35 -0.18 10.41
C THR A 40 -5.03 -1.53 11.06
N GLY A 41 -4.42 -2.46 10.33
CA GLY A 41 -4.06 -3.79 10.84
C GLY A 41 -5.23 -4.77 10.97
N LYS A 42 -6.46 -4.37 10.61
CA LYS A 42 -7.66 -5.21 10.64
C LYS A 42 -7.55 -6.45 9.75
N LYS A 43 -6.73 -6.40 8.67
CA LYS A 43 -6.62 -7.47 7.66
C LYS A 43 -5.20 -7.99 7.40
N GLY A 44 -4.28 -7.84 8.36
CA GLY A 44 -2.85 -8.12 8.16
C GLY A 44 -2.43 -9.60 8.11
N LYS A 45 -3.27 -10.55 8.56
CA LYS A 45 -2.89 -11.99 8.66
C LYS A 45 -3.07 -12.81 7.37
N ARG A 46 -3.97 -12.42 6.46
CA ARG A 46 -4.21 -13.11 5.18
C ARG A 46 -4.54 -12.12 4.07
N ILE A 47 -3.48 -11.64 3.42
CA ILE A 47 -3.55 -10.84 2.19
C ILE A 47 -3.39 -11.77 0.98
N SER A 48 -4.03 -11.47 -0.15
CA SER A 48 -3.78 -12.24 -1.37
C SER A 48 -2.36 -11.99 -1.88
N HIS A 49 -1.73 -13.01 -2.46
CA HIS A 49 -0.37 -12.89 -2.98
C HIS A 49 -0.24 -11.77 -4.03
N HIS A 50 -1.26 -11.64 -4.89
CA HIS A 50 -1.31 -10.60 -5.91
C HIS A 50 -1.33 -9.18 -5.33
N ILE A 51 -2.19 -8.92 -4.33
CA ILE A 51 -2.26 -7.61 -3.67
C ILE A 51 -0.97 -7.32 -2.90
N ALA A 52 -0.41 -8.33 -2.21
CA ALA A 52 0.85 -8.21 -1.50
C ALA A 52 2.01 -7.81 -2.43
N GLN A 53 2.17 -8.50 -3.56
CA GLN A 53 3.19 -8.17 -4.55
C GLN A 53 2.95 -6.81 -5.20
N GLY A 54 1.69 -6.46 -5.49
CA GLY A 54 1.31 -5.16 -6.05
C GLY A 54 1.72 -4.01 -5.13
N LEU A 55 1.41 -4.10 -3.83
CA LEU A 55 1.80 -3.09 -2.84
C LEU A 55 3.31 -2.94 -2.69
N ILE A 56 4.05 -4.06 -2.67
CA ILE A 56 5.52 -4.03 -2.58
C ILE A 56 6.13 -3.35 -3.81
N LYS A 57 5.66 -3.70 -5.01
CA LYS A 57 6.14 -3.08 -6.26
C LYS A 57 5.80 -1.60 -6.31
N LEU A 58 4.57 -1.22 -5.96
CA LEU A 58 4.15 0.17 -5.92
C LEU A 58 5.00 0.99 -4.95
N HIS A 59 5.26 0.44 -3.76
CA HIS A 59 6.13 1.06 -2.75
C HIS A 59 7.56 1.26 -3.24
N GLN A 60 8.15 0.27 -3.91
CA GLN A 60 9.47 0.41 -4.53
C GLN A 60 9.49 1.49 -5.62
N GLN A 61 8.46 1.55 -6.47
CA GLN A 61 8.38 2.54 -7.55
C GLN A 61 8.18 3.98 -7.06
N LYS A 62 7.42 4.18 -5.98
CA LYS A 62 7.05 5.53 -5.51
C LYS A 62 7.96 6.06 -4.41
N VAL A 63 8.45 5.19 -3.54
CA VAL A 63 9.22 5.60 -2.35
C VAL A 63 10.72 5.39 -2.56
N HIS A 64 11.16 4.36 -3.28
CA HIS A 64 12.59 4.09 -3.49
C HIS A 64 13.19 4.73 -4.74
N THR A 65 12.38 5.19 -5.69
CA THR A 65 12.86 5.92 -6.88
C THR A 65 13.10 7.42 -6.59
N ALA A 66 12.81 7.90 -5.38
CA ALA A 66 13.07 9.27 -4.93
C ALA A 66 14.48 9.46 -4.32
N ALA A 67 15.49 8.74 -4.83
CA ALA A 67 16.89 8.86 -4.42
C ALA A 67 17.77 9.29 -5.60
#